data_AF-A0A820MSV5-F1
#
_entry.id   AF-A0A820MSV5-F1
#
_cell.length_a   1.000
_cell.length_b   1.000
_cell.length_c   1.000
_cell.angle_alpha   90.00
_cell.angle_beta   90.00
_cell.angle_gamma   90.00
#
_symmetry.space_group_name_H-M   'P 1'
#
loop_
_entity.id
_entity.type
_entity.pdbx_description
1 polymer ?
#
loop_
_entity_poly.entity_id
_entity_poly.type
_entity_poly.pdbx_seq_one_letter_code
_entity_poly.pdbx_strand_id
1 'polypeptide(L)'
;MDIKFIWSGNDAKALVYYITDYVTKSTLAFHDMFSLAQQGVKSIEQQRVTNSIDNAIEKSRKLVLRCYNMIASQQEVSGVQVASYLMNYDDHYTTHTFRNLFLISIENYLQAELSKARLQEKDIDEERLEVKIC
;
A
#
# COMPACT_ATOMS: atom_id res chain seq x y z
N MET A 1 8.98 -5.26 24.78
CA MET A 1 7.58 -5.14 24.34
C MET A 1 6.70 -5.74 25.42
N ASP A 2 5.60 -5.08 25.77
CA ASP A 2 4.67 -5.57 26.81
C ASP A 2 3.67 -6.56 26.18
N ILE A 3 3.57 -7.76 26.75
CA ILE A 3 2.68 -8.82 26.25
C ILE A 3 1.49 -8.89 27.21
N LYS A 4 0.31 -8.47 26.73
CA LYS A 4 -0.95 -8.55 27.48
C LYS A 4 -1.86 -9.62 26.89
N PHE A 5 -2.50 -10.39 27.78
CA PHE A 5 -3.56 -11.33 27.39
C PHE A 5 -4.84 -10.59 27.00
N ILE A 6 -5.46 -11.01 25.90
CA ILE A 6 -6.75 -10.48 25.42
C ILE A 6 -7.81 -11.56 25.66
N TRP A 7 -8.81 -11.22 26.48
CA TRP A 7 -9.77 -12.20 26.99
C TRP A 7 -11.03 -12.33 26.14
N SER A 8 -11.40 -11.30 25.37
CA SER A 8 -12.62 -11.29 24.55
C SER A 8 -12.36 -10.86 23.09
N GLY A 9 -13.21 -11.35 22.18
CA GLY A 9 -13.15 -10.98 20.76
C GLY A 9 -13.48 -9.50 20.49
N ASN A 10 -14.27 -8.87 21.37
CA ASN A 10 -14.58 -7.45 21.26
C ASN A 10 -13.34 -6.59 21.62
N ASP A 11 -12.61 -6.98 22.66
CA ASP A 11 -11.35 -6.32 23.04
C ASP A 11 -10.29 -6.51 21.96
N ALA A 12 -10.20 -7.71 21.38
CA ALA A 12 -9.30 -7.98 20.25
C ALA A 12 -9.61 -7.07 19.05
N LYS A 13 -10.88 -6.91 18.70
CA LYS A 13 -11.31 -6.02 17.61
C LYS A 13 -10.95 -4.56 17.91
N ALA A 14 -11.28 -4.08 19.11
CA ALA A 14 -10.97 -2.71 19.52
C ALA A 14 -9.46 -2.42 19.48
N LEU A 15 -8.64 -3.38 19.94
CA LEU A 15 -7.19 -3.28 19.89
C LEU A 15 -6.67 -3.24 18.44
N VAL A 16 -7.15 -4.12 17.56
CA VAL A 16 -6.73 -4.13 16.15
C VAL A 16 -7.05 -2.81 15.47
N TYR A 17 -8.25 -2.26 15.69
CA TYR A 17 -8.60 -0.93 15.17
C TYR A 17 -7.69 0.15 15.73
N TYR A 18 -7.43 0.17 17.04
CA TYR A 18 -6.53 1.14 17.67
C TYR A 18 -5.10 1.07 17.11
N ILE A 19 -4.55 -0.14 16.97
CA ILE A 19 -3.22 -0.34 16.39
C ILE A 19 -3.20 0.11 14.93
N THR A 20 -4.23 -0.26 14.16
CA THR A 20 -4.30 0.10 12.74
C THR A 20 -4.42 1.61 12.56
N ASP A 21 -5.25 2.29 13.35
CA ASP A 21 -5.38 3.75 13.33
C ASP A 21 -4.05 4.42 13.70
N TYR A 22 -3.33 3.88 14.68
CA TYR A 22 -2.01 4.40 15.06
C TYR A 22 -0.93 4.16 13.99
N VAL A 23 -0.89 2.97 13.38
CA VAL A 23 0.09 2.61 12.33
C VAL A 23 -0.19 3.36 11.03
N THR A 24 -1.45 3.60 10.69
CA THR A 24 -1.86 4.35 9.48
C THR A 24 -1.84 5.86 9.68
N LYS A 25 -1.66 6.33 10.92
CA LYS A 25 -1.49 7.75 11.21
C LYS A 25 -0.29 8.28 10.44
N SER A 26 -0.54 9.24 9.56
CA SER A 26 0.52 9.89 8.78
C SER A 26 1.54 10.51 9.73
N THR A 27 2.81 10.12 9.58
CA THR A 27 3.90 10.58 10.46
C THR A 27 4.21 12.06 10.29
N LEU A 28 3.85 12.65 9.16
CA LEU A 28 4.10 14.05 8.85
C LEU A 28 2.89 14.66 8.11
N ALA A 29 2.56 15.91 8.44
CA ALA A 29 1.46 16.60 7.77
C ALA A 29 1.82 16.88 6.30
N PHE A 30 0.82 16.85 5.42
CA PHE A 30 1.03 17.02 3.98
C PHE A 30 1.77 18.31 3.61
N HIS A 31 1.48 19.42 4.32
CA HIS A 31 2.13 20.71 4.08
C HIS A 31 3.64 20.70 4.35
N ASP A 32 4.09 19.95 5.35
CA ASP A 32 5.51 19.78 5.67
C ASP A 32 6.21 18.92 4.62
N MET A 33 5.60 17.79 4.23
CA MET A 33 6.12 16.95 3.13
C MET A 33 6.27 17.75 1.84
N PHE A 34 5.28 18.58 1.51
CA PHE A 34 5.32 19.43 0.32
C PHE A 34 6.44 20.48 0.38
N SER A 35 6.62 21.12 1.54
CA SER A 35 7.67 22.10 1.77
C SER A 35 9.07 21.47 1.62
N LEU A 36 9.27 20.26 2.15
CA LEU A 36 10.53 19.51 2.00
C LEU A 36 10.77 19.08 0.55
N ALA A 37 9.75 18.64 -0.17
CA ALA A 37 9.85 18.33 -1.58
C ALA A 37 10.24 19.57 -2.41
N GLN A 38 9.64 20.73 -2.12
CA GLN A 38 9.99 21.99 -2.78
C GLN A 38 11.44 22.40 -2.49
N GLN A 39 11.91 22.24 -1.25
CA GLN A 39 13.31 22.45 -0.90
C GLN A 39 14.23 21.51 -1.69
N GLY A 40 13.80 20.26 -1.90
CA GLY A 40 14.56 19.29 -2.69
C GLY A 40 14.73 19.68 -4.14
N VAL A 41 13.65 20.17 -4.76
CA VAL A 41 13.70 20.70 -6.13
C VAL A 41 14.65 21.91 -6.20
N LYS A 42 14.50 22.88 -5.29
CA LYS A 42 15.37 24.07 -5.24
C LYS A 42 16.84 23.70 -5.06
N SER A 43 17.15 22.70 -4.23
CA SER A 43 18.53 22.26 -3.97
C SER A 43 19.22 21.70 -5.23
N ILE A 44 18.47 21.05 -6.11
CA ILE A 44 18.98 20.53 -7.39
C ILE A 44 19.12 21.63 -8.42
N GLU A 45 18.21 22.61 -8.43
CA GLU A 45 18.31 23.77 -9.31
C GLU A 45 19.53 24.63 -8.99
N GLN A 46 19.85 24.81 -7.71
CA GLN A 46 21.09 25.48 -7.28
C GLN A 46 22.35 24.70 -7.70
N GLN A 47 22.29 23.37 -7.69
CA GLN A 47 23.41 22.51 -8.08
C GLN A 47 23.61 22.39 -9.60
N ARG A 48 22.60 22.74 -10.42
CA ARG A 48 22.72 22.76 -11.91
C ARG A 48 23.76 23.74 -12.42
N VAL A 49 24.23 24.68 -11.61
CA VAL A 49 25.29 25.65 -11.99
C VAL A 49 26.64 24.93 -12.21
N THR A 50 26.82 23.72 -11.69
CA THR A 50 28.04 22.92 -11.90
C THR A 50 27.77 21.82 -12.92
N ASN A 51 28.25 22.05 -14.14
CA ASN A 51 28.16 21.20 -15.34
C ASN A 51 28.20 19.68 -15.06
N SER A 52 27.07 18.97 -15.24
CA SER A 52 27.07 17.52 -15.47
C SER A 52 26.26 17.18 -16.73
N ILE A 53 26.87 16.40 -17.62
CA ILE A 53 26.25 15.82 -18.82
C ILE A 53 25.44 14.59 -18.37
N ASP A 54 24.45 14.80 -17.51
CA ASP A 54 23.60 13.71 -17.03
C ASP A 54 22.41 13.53 -17.97
N ASN A 55 22.11 12.29 -18.35
CA ASN A 55 20.92 11.94 -19.12
C ASN A 55 19.65 12.40 -18.38
N ALA A 56 18.63 12.82 -19.12
CA ALA A 56 17.38 13.34 -18.53
C ALA A 56 16.72 12.35 -17.54
N ILE A 57 16.89 11.04 -17.79
CA ILE A 57 16.41 9.95 -16.92
C ILE A 57 17.19 9.89 -15.60
N GLU A 58 18.51 10.01 -15.62
CA GLU A 58 19.32 9.98 -14.40
C GLU A 58 19.05 11.22 -13.53
N LYS A 59 18.84 12.36 -14.20
CA LYS A 59 18.44 13.61 -13.55
C LYS A 59 17.10 13.50 -12.84
N SER A 60 16.09 12.86 -13.45
CA SER A 60 14.79 12.66 -12.81
C SER A 60 14.89 11.67 -11.64
N ARG A 61 15.64 10.57 -11.79
CA ARG A 61 15.91 9.62 -10.68
C ARG A 61 16.58 10.30 -9.50
N LYS A 62 17.61 11.14 -9.75
CA LYS A 62 18.32 11.89 -8.71
C LYS A 62 17.41 12.89 -8.02
N LEU A 63 16.48 13.51 -8.75
CA LEU A 63 15.48 14.42 -8.19
C LEU A 63 14.51 13.70 -7.26
N VAL A 64 13.93 12.59 -7.70
CA VAL A 64 13.03 11.79 -6.88
C VAL A 64 13.76 11.30 -5.62
N LEU A 65 14.97 10.75 -5.77
CA LEU A 65 15.77 10.26 -4.64
C LEU A 65 16.08 11.38 -3.63
N ARG A 66 16.38 12.58 -4.09
CA ARG A 66 16.71 13.72 -3.22
C ARG A 66 15.49 14.22 -2.46
N CYS A 67 14.33 14.35 -3.12
CA CYS A 67 13.08 14.68 -2.45
C CYS A 67 12.70 13.62 -1.41
N TYR A 68 12.85 12.34 -1.77
CA TYR A 68 12.62 11.22 -0.86
C TYR A 68 13.53 11.29 0.37
N ASN A 69 14.84 11.46 0.19
CA ASN A 69 15.79 11.55 1.29
C ASN A 69 15.51 12.74 2.21
N MET A 70 15.05 13.87 1.67
CA MET A 70 14.64 15.04 2.48
C MET A 70 13.41 14.74 3.33
N ILE A 71 12.40 14.09 2.75
CA ILE A 71 11.21 13.66 3.51
C ILE A 71 11.59 12.64 4.57
N ALA A 72 12.36 11.61 4.18
CA ALA A 72 12.83 10.55 5.09
C ALA A 72 13.69 11.10 6.24
N SER A 73 14.46 12.17 6.01
CA SER A 73 15.27 12.79 7.07
C SER A 73 14.44 13.44 8.19
N GLN A 74 13.18 13.78 7.91
CA GLN A 74 12.24 14.35 8.88
C GLN A 74 11.27 13.30 9.43
N GLN A 75 11.37 12.05 8.97
CA GLN A 75 10.55 10.98 9.52
C GLN A 75 11.12 10.54 10.87
N GLU A 76 10.30 10.67 11.91
CA GLU A 76 10.61 10.11 13.22
C GLU A 76 10.40 8.59 13.20
N VAL A 77 11.44 7.85 13.59
CA VAL A 77 11.40 6.39 13.74
C VAL A 77 11.43 6.06 15.23
N SER A 78 10.65 5.07 15.65
CA SER A 78 10.59 4.66 17.06
C SER A 78 11.95 4.16 17.55
N GLY A 79 12.40 4.63 18.72
CA GLY A 79 13.69 4.23 19.29
C GLY A 79 13.85 2.72 19.48
N VAL A 80 12.75 2.01 19.78
CA VAL A 80 12.77 0.53 19.88
C VAL A 80 13.00 -0.14 18.53
N GLN A 81 12.51 0.45 17.44
CA GLN A 81 12.72 -0.06 16.08
C GLN A 81 14.19 0.14 15.67
N VAL A 82 14.76 1.31 15.96
CA VAL A 82 16.18 1.60 15.73
C VAL A 82 17.07 0.65 16.54
N ALA A 83 16.74 0.43 17.82
CA ALA A 83 17.48 -0.50 18.67
C ALA A 83 17.40 -1.94 18.13
N SER A 84 16.22 -2.41 17.71
CA SER A 84 16.04 -3.73 17.10
C SER A 84 16.92 -3.89 15.86
N TYR A 85 16.91 -2.87 14.99
CA TYR A 85 17.72 -2.86 13.76
C TYR A 85 19.22 -2.90 14.05
N LEU A 86 19.70 -2.08 15.01
CA LEU A 86 21.11 -2.07 15.43
C LEU A 86 21.56 -3.40 16.06
N MET A 87 20.65 -4.08 16.77
CA MET A 87 20.89 -5.39 17.36
C MET A 87 20.76 -6.55 16.36
N ASN A 88 20.49 -6.24 15.08
CA ASN A 88 20.26 -7.21 14.02
C ASN A 88 19.13 -8.20 14.37
N TYR A 89 18.11 -7.71 15.07
CA TYR A 89 16.89 -8.46 15.33
C TYR A 89 15.94 -8.29 14.16
N ASP A 90 15.43 -9.40 13.66
CA ASP A 90 14.42 -9.43 12.61
C ASP A 90 13.16 -8.69 13.07
N ASP A 91 12.56 -7.93 12.15
CA ASP A 91 11.27 -7.27 12.36
C ASP A 91 10.10 -8.11 11.82
N HIS A 92 10.41 -9.25 11.20
CA HIS A 92 9.45 -10.15 10.58
C HIS A 92 9.60 -11.59 11.07
N TYR A 93 8.67 -12.02 11.92
CA TYR A 93 8.58 -13.40 12.38
C TYR A 93 7.28 -14.02 11.86
N THR A 94 7.37 -14.88 10.85
CA THR A 94 6.22 -15.67 10.39
C THR A 94 6.59 -17.14 10.35
N THR A 95 5.67 -17.99 10.82
CA THR A 95 5.80 -19.43 10.67
C THR A 95 5.41 -19.89 9.26
N HIS A 96 4.59 -19.08 8.57
CA HIS A 96 3.94 -19.44 7.31
C HIS A 96 4.03 -18.30 6.31
N THR A 97 4.15 -18.65 5.04
CA THR A 97 4.16 -17.70 3.93
C THR A 97 2.73 -17.46 3.43
N PHE A 98 2.28 -16.21 3.51
CA PHE A 98 1.00 -15.82 2.93
C PHE A 98 1.18 -15.55 1.43
N ARG A 99 0.16 -15.90 0.63
CA ARG A 99 0.11 -15.57 -0.80
C ARG A 99 -0.79 -14.36 -1.01
N ASN A 100 -0.33 -13.41 -1.82
CA ASN A 100 -1.16 -12.28 -2.23
C ASN A 100 -2.35 -12.80 -3.06
N LEU A 101 -3.55 -12.56 -2.57
CA LEU A 101 -4.79 -12.78 -3.30
C LEU A 101 -5.19 -11.45 -3.96
N PHE A 102 -5.20 -11.42 -5.29
CA PHE A 102 -5.68 -10.26 -6.05
C PHE A 102 -7.21 -10.26 -6.05
N LEU A 103 -7.82 -9.77 -4.97
CA LEU A 103 -9.28 -9.79 -4.79
C LEU A 103 -10.02 -9.21 -5.98
N ILE A 104 -9.57 -8.07 -6.52
CA ILE A 104 -10.21 -7.40 -7.66
C ILE A 104 -10.24 -8.33 -8.89
N SER A 105 -9.16 -9.07 -9.15
CA SER A 105 -9.09 -10.00 -10.28
C SER A 105 -10.06 -11.16 -10.10
N ILE A 106 -10.14 -11.70 -8.88
CA ILE A 106 -11.04 -12.80 -8.53
C ILE A 106 -12.50 -12.34 -8.62
N GLU A 107 -12.81 -11.15 -8.11
CA GLU A 107 -14.14 -10.55 -8.16
C GLU A 107 -14.61 -10.37 -9.62
N ASN A 108 -13.76 -9.78 -10.46
CA ASN A 108 -14.05 -9.60 -11.88
C ASN A 108 -14.29 -10.94 -12.58
N TYR A 109 -13.48 -11.95 -12.28
CA TYR A 109 -13.63 -13.30 -12.83
C TYR A 109 -14.97 -13.94 -12.41
N LEU A 110 -15.29 -13.91 -11.11
CA LEU A 110 -16.54 -14.46 -10.59
C LEU A 110 -17.75 -13.74 -11.17
N GLN A 111 -17.68 -12.43 -11.33
CA GLN A 111 -18.76 -11.63 -11.91
C GLN A 111 -18.97 -11.94 -13.40
N ALA A 112 -17.89 -12.22 -14.14
CA ALA A 112 -17.96 -12.67 -15.54
C ALA A 112 -18.53 -14.09 -15.68
N GLU A 113 -18.21 -15.00 -14.77
CA GLU A 113 -18.79 -16.35 -14.79
C GLU A 113 -20.27 -16.34 -14.38
N LEU A 114 -20.65 -15.54 -13.38
CA LEU A 114 -22.04 -15.36 -12.99
C LEU A 114 -22.90 -14.75 -14.10
N SER A 115 -22.37 -13.81 -14.88
CA SER A 115 -23.11 -13.22 -15.99
C SER A 115 -23.33 -14.21 -17.13
N LYS A 116 -22.34 -15.06 -17.44
CA LYS A 116 -22.49 -16.15 -18.41
C LYS A 116 -23.54 -17.17 -17.98
N ALA A 117 -23.50 -17.61 -16.71
CA ALA A 117 -24.48 -18.55 -16.18
C ALA A 117 -25.92 -18.01 -16.26
N ARG A 118 -26.11 -16.72 -15.97
CA ARG A 118 -27.42 -16.04 -16.08
C ARG A 118 -27.92 -15.90 -17.52
N LEU A 119 -27.01 -15.76 -18.49
CA LEU A 119 -27.39 -15.71 -19.91
C LEU A 119 -27.80 -17.10 -20.42
N GLN A 120 -27.08 -18.15 -20.01
CA GLN A 120 -27.45 -19.53 -20.34
C GLN A 120 -28.83 -19.91 -19.78
N GLU A 121 -29.17 -19.51 -18.56
CA GLU A 121 -30.52 -19.75 -18.02
C GLU A 121 -31.62 -19.04 -18.84
N LYS A 122 -31.35 -17.83 -19.35
CA LYS A 122 -32.32 -17.10 -20.18
C LYS A 122 -32.49 -17.72 -21.57
N ASP A 123 -31.42 -18.16 -22.21
CA ASP A 123 -31.48 -18.84 -23.51
C ASP A 123 -32.28 -20.16 -23.39
N ILE A 124 -32.10 -20.91 -22.29
CA ILE A 124 -32.85 -22.15 -22.03
C ILE A 124 -34.35 -21.87 -21.79
N ASP A 125 -34.69 -20.77 -21.11
CA ASP A 125 -36.09 -20.39 -20.87
C ASP A 125 -36.79 -19.84 -22.14
N GLU A 126 -36.08 -19.12 -23.01
CA GLU A 126 -36.60 -18.66 -24.31
C GLU A 126 -36.83 -19.82 -25.28
N GLU A 127 -35.88 -20.75 -25.41
CA GLU A 127 -36.01 -21.95 -26.24
C GLU A 127 -37.19 -22.84 -25.77
N ARG A 128 -37.43 -22.90 -24.46
CA ARG A 128 -38.56 -23.63 -23.87
C ARG A 128 -39.92 -22.93 -24.07
N LEU A 129 -39.94 -21.61 -24.27
CA LEU A 129 -41.14 -20.85 -24.62
C LEU A 129 -41.51 -21.04 -26.10
N GLU A 130 -40.53 -21.03 -27.01
CA GLU A 130 -40.77 -21.25 -28.44
C GLU A 130 -41.31 -22.66 -28.73
N VAL A 131 -40.80 -23.69 -28.04
CA VAL A 131 -41.28 -25.08 -28.18
C VAL A 131 -42.71 -25.28 -27.68
N LYS A 132 -43.25 -24.38 -26.84
CA LYS A 132 -44.65 -24.44 -26.35
C LYS A 132 -45.68 -23.74 -27.24
N ILE A 133 -45.24 -22.94 -28.22
CA ILE A 133 -46.13 -22.13 -29.07
C ILE A 133 -46.44 -22.84 -30.42
N CYS A 134 -45.68 -23.89 -30.78
CA CYS A 134 -46.01 -24.84 -31.85
C CYS A 134 -46.83 -26.03 -31.33
#